data_AF-A0A1C5N0P0-F1
#
_entry.id   AF-A0A1C5N0P0-F1
#
_cell.length_a   1.000
_cell.length_b   1.000
_cell.length_c   1.000
_cell.angle_alpha   90.00
_cell.angle_beta   90.00
_cell.angle_gamma   90.00
#
_symmetry.space_group_name_H-M   'P 1'
#
loop_
_entity.id
_entity.type
_entity.pdbx_description
1 polymer ?
#
loop_
_entity_poly.entity_id
_entity_poly.type
_entity_poly.pdbx_seq_one_letter_code
_entity_poly.pdbx_strand_id
1 'polypeptide(L)' 'MGRSIYFTDLEIEKLIDYVSDSVELLGEAEGTWEQTAEDMENGLGSAIRKLYKGRRGEKIYAKYKTKRGKGKRSNF' A
#
# COMPACT_ATOMS: atom_id res chain seq x y z
N MET A 1 -14.47 11.64 7.99
CA MET A 1 -14.05 11.16 9.32
C MET A 1 -13.55 9.75 9.17
N GLY A 2 -12.30 9.46 9.57
CA GLY A 2 -11.74 8.11 9.46
C GLY A 2 -12.22 7.22 10.60
N ARG A 3 -12.55 5.97 10.30
CA ARG A 3 -12.78 4.93 11.30
C ARG A 3 -11.42 4.36 11.73
N SER A 4 -11.17 4.28 13.03
CA SER A 4 -10.02 3.52 13.55
C SER A 4 -10.32 2.03 13.46
N ILE A 5 -9.42 1.27 12.84
CA ILE A 5 -9.45 -0.18 12.76
C ILE A 5 -8.10 -0.66 13.30
N TYR A 6 -8.12 -1.68 14.15
CA TYR A 6 -6.93 -2.28 14.72
C TYR A 6 -6.81 -3.70 14.19
N PHE A 7 -5.61 -4.07 13.76
CA PHE A 7 -5.26 -5.42 13.34
C PHE A 7 -4.31 -6.01 14.38
N THR A 8 -4.47 -7.30 14.63
CA THR A 8 -3.48 -8.14 15.31
C THR A 8 -2.25 -8.33 14.41
N ASP A 9 -1.14 -8.76 15.00
CA ASP A 9 0.08 -9.03 14.23
C ASP A 9 -0.13 -10.10 13.15
N LEU A 10 -0.89 -11.15 13.46
CA LEU A 10 -1.22 -12.21 12.52
C LEU A 10 -2.06 -11.70 11.34
N GLU A 11 -3.05 -10.83 11.59
CA GLU A 11 -3.86 -10.23 10.52
C GLU A 11 -2.99 -9.34 9.61
N ILE A 12 -2.07 -8.57 10.18
CA ILE A 12 -1.14 -7.74 9.40
C ILE A 12 -0.24 -8.62 8.53
N GLU A 13 0.31 -9.69 9.09
CA GLU A 13 1.16 -10.64 8.35
C GLU A 13 0.39 -11.28 7.20
N LYS A 14 -0.82 -11.78 7.44
CA LYS A 14 -1.64 -12.38 6.38
C LYS A 14 -2.03 -11.40 5.28
N LEU A 15 -2.33 -10.15 5.64
CA LEU A 15 -2.58 -9.10 4.65
C LEU A 15 -1.33 -8.79 3.83
N ILE A 16 -0.17 -8.71 4.48
CA ILE A 16 1.10 -8.47 3.81
C ILE A 16 1.42 -9.59 2.82
N ASP A 17 1.37 -10.86 3.27
CA ASP A 17 1.72 -12.02 2.45
C ASP A 17 0.82 -12.07 1.22
N TYR A 18 -0.50 -12.10 1.43
CA TYR A 18 -1.46 -12.28 0.35
C TYR A 18 -1.44 -11.13 -0.67
N VAL A 19 -1.32 -9.89 -0.19
CA VAL A 19 -1.25 -8.73 -1.08
C VAL A 19 0.08 -8.68 -1.84
N SER A 20 1.20 -9.02 -1.19
CA SER A 20 2.51 -9.02 -1.86
C SER A 20 2.55 -10.08 -2.96
N ASP A 21 2.10 -11.30 -2.67
CA ASP A 21 2.01 -12.39 -3.65
C ASP A 21 1.09 -12.02 -4.83
N SER A 22 -0.04 -11.37 -4.53
CA SER A 22 -0.99 -10.92 -5.58
C SER A 22 -0.39 -9.83 -6.46
N VAL A 23 0.35 -8.87 -5.89
CA VAL A 23 1.00 -7.79 -6.66
C VAL A 23 2.10 -8.34 -7.56
N GLU A 24 2.86 -9.32 -7.09
CA GLU A 24 3.87 -10.00 -7.90
C GLU A 24 3.22 -10.75 -9.06
N LEU A 25 2.23 -11.59 -8.77
CA LEU A 25 1.55 -12.42 -9.77
C LEU A 25 0.82 -11.57 -10.82
N LEU A 26 0.05 -10.56 -10.39
CA LEU A 26 -0.67 -9.66 -11.31
C LEU A 26 0.25 -8.67 -12.02
N GLY A 27 1.42 -8.36 -11.45
CA GLY A 27 2.44 -7.52 -12.06
C GLY A 27 3.14 -8.20 -13.25
N GLU A 28 3.15 -9.52 -13.28
CA GLU A 28 3.77 -10.31 -14.35
C GLU A 28 2.75 -10.91 -15.33
N ALA A 29 1.49 -11.04 -14.93
CA ALA A 29 0.45 -11.59 -15.80
C ALA A 29 0.08 -10.65 -16.96
N GLU A 30 -0.13 -11.26 -18.13
CA GLU A 30 -0.49 -10.54 -19.36
C GLU A 30 -1.83 -9.82 -19.20
N GLY A 31 -1.87 -8.55 -19.55
CA GLY A 31 -3.07 -7.71 -19.46
C GLY A 31 -3.41 -7.17 -18.07
N THR A 32 -2.63 -7.48 -17.02
CA THR A 32 -2.89 -6.98 -15.64
C THR A 32 -1.78 -6.09 -15.08
N TRP A 33 -0.61 -6.07 -15.70
CA TRP A 33 0.56 -5.34 -15.20
C TRP A 33 0.34 -3.82 -15.12
N GLU A 34 -0.35 -3.22 -16.11
CA GLU A 34 -0.65 -1.77 -16.11
C GLU A 34 -1.55 -1.38 -14.94
N GLN A 35 -2.64 -2.12 -14.73
CA GLN A 35 -3.56 -1.88 -13.62
C GLN A 35 -2.88 -2.09 -12.27
N THR A 36 -2.05 -3.13 -12.14
CA THR A 36 -1.32 -3.41 -10.91
C THR A 36 -0.36 -2.27 -10.57
N ALA A 37 0.35 -1.73 -11.57
CA ALA A 37 1.21 -0.57 -11.40
C ALA A 37 0.41 0.68 -10.99
N GLU A 38 -0.74 0.92 -11.62
CA GLU A 38 -1.63 2.02 -11.29
C GLU A 38 -2.14 1.93 -9.84
N ASP A 39 -2.63 0.75 -9.41
CA ASP A 39 -3.13 0.53 -8.05
C ASP A 39 -2.05 0.79 -7.00
N MET A 40 -0.81 0.36 -7.29
CA MET A 40 0.35 0.58 -6.42
C MET A 40 0.64 2.08 -6.22
N GLU A 41 0.52 2.89 -7.27
CA GLU A 41 0.66 4.34 -7.20
C GLU A 41 -0.58 5.04 -6.58
N ASN A 42 -1.77 4.47 -6.76
CA ASN A 42 -3.06 5.03 -6.34
C ASN A 42 -3.53 4.56 -4.96
N GLY A 43 -2.60 4.14 -4.10
CA GLY A 43 -2.83 4.00 -2.66
C GLY A 43 -2.54 2.62 -2.10
N LEU A 44 -2.51 1.57 -2.92
CA LEU A 44 -2.16 0.22 -2.47
C LEU A 44 -0.73 0.18 -1.93
N GLY A 45 0.24 0.73 -2.66
CA GLY A 45 1.63 0.80 -2.22
C GLY A 45 1.79 1.58 -0.90
N SER A 46 1.01 2.66 -0.73
CA SER A 46 1.01 3.41 0.53
C SER A 46 0.35 2.63 1.68
N ALA A 47 -0.64 1.78 1.41
CA ALA A 47 -1.27 0.93 2.41
C ALA A 47 -0.31 -0.17 2.86
N ILE A 48 0.32 -0.89 1.90
CA ILE A 48 1.32 -1.93 2.19
C ILE A 48 2.49 -1.35 2.98
N ARG A 49 2.99 -0.16 2.61
CA ARG A 49 4.03 0.54 3.37
C ARG A 49 3.64 0.77 4.84
N LYS A 50 2.37 1.09 5.12
CA LYS A 50 1.88 1.29 6.51
C LYS A 50 1.80 -0.03 7.26
N LEU A 51 1.37 -1.11 6.60
CA LEU A 51 1.33 -2.46 7.18
C LEU A 51 2.73 -2.95 7.56
N TYR A 52 3.74 -2.69 6.71
CA TYR A 52 5.14 -3.04 6.98
C TYR A 52 5.84 -2.14 8.00
N LYS A 53 5.22 -1.05 8.48
CA LYS A 53 5.91 -0.08 9.34
C LYS A 53 6.39 -0.76 10.63
N GLY A 54 7.69 -0.69 10.90
CA GLY A 54 8.31 -1.36 12.06
C GLY A 54 8.56 -2.86 11.87
N ARG A 55 8.34 -3.41 10.66
CA ARG A 55 8.61 -4.80 10.30
C ARG A 55 9.79 -4.92 9.33
N ARG A 56 10.38 -6.12 9.25
CA ARG A 56 11.42 -6.45 8.26
C ARG A 56 10.79 -6.46 6.87
N GLY A 57 11.15 -5.48 6.03
CA GLY A 57 10.58 -5.32 4.69
C GLY A 57 10.08 -3.90 4.39
N GLU A 58 9.96 -3.04 5.40
CA GLU A 58 9.49 -1.65 5.24
C GLU A 58 10.21 -0.87 4.12
N LYS A 59 11.53 -1.10 3.97
CA LYS A 59 12.35 -0.44 2.95
C LYS A 59 11.89 -0.70 1.51
N ILE A 60 11.26 -1.85 1.24
CA ILE A 60 10.81 -2.25 -0.10
C ILE A 60 9.74 -1.26 -0.61
N TYR A 61 8.86 -0.83 0.29
CA TYR A 61 7.73 0.04 -0.03
C TYR A 61 8.02 1.51 0.26
N ALA A 62 9.28 1.88 0.50
CA ALA A 62 9.67 3.25 0.85
C ALA A 62 9.29 4.28 -0.22
N LYS A 63 9.33 3.90 -1.51
CA LYS A 63 8.96 4.76 -2.65
C LYS A 63 7.49 5.20 -2.62
N TYR A 64 6.61 4.38 -2.05
CA TYR A 64 5.17 4.67 -1.91
C TYR A 64 4.83 5.44 -0.63
N LYS A 65 5.79 6.16 -0.06
CA LYS A 65 5.53 7.09 1.05
C LYS A 65 4.44 8.04 0.60
N THR A 66 3.37 8.14 1.40
CA THR A 66 2.26 9.04 1.12
C THR A 66 2.80 10.43 0.83
N LYS A 67 2.71 10.88 -0.42
CA LYS A 67 2.95 12.28 -0.77
C LYS A 67 1.80 13.03 -0.10
N ARG A 68 2.06 13.66 1.05
CA ARG A 68 1.15 14.68 1.57
C ARG A 68 1.07 15.72 0.46
N GLY A 69 -0.02 15.69 -0.33
CA GLY A 69 -0.32 16.82 -1.20
C GLY A 69 -0.20 18.06 -0.34
N LYS A 70 0.55 19.07 -0.78
CA LYS A 70 0.44 20.40 -0.20
C LYS A 70 -1.05 20.69 -0.23
N GLY A 71 -1.72 20.57 0.92
CA GLY A 71 -3.16 20.75 0.97
C GLY A 71 -3.44 22.06 0.28
N LYS A 72 -4.24 22.04 -0.79
CA LYS A 72 -4.90 23.27 -1.20
C LYS A 72 -5.65 23.70 0.04
N ARG A 73 -5.13 24.70 0.77
CA ARG A 73 -5.92 25.46 1.71
C ARG A 73 -7.07 26.02 0.88
N SER A 74 -8.20 25.33 0.87
CA SER A 74 -9.44 25.93 0.44
C SER A 74 -9.76 26.97 1.50
N ASN A 75 -9.42 28.22 1.23
CA ASN A 75 -10.01 29.35 1.92
C ASN A 75 -11.47 29.40 1.47
N PHE A 76 -12.36 28.90 2.31
CA PHE A 76 -13.77 29.24 2.35
C PHE A 76 -14.17 29.39 3.81
#